data_AF-A0A0J8V545-F1
#
_entry.id   AF-A0A0J8V545-F1
#
_cell.length_a   1.000
_cell.length_b   1.000
_cell.length_c   1.000
_cell.angle_alpha   90.00
_cell.angle_beta   90.00
_cell.angle_gamma   90.00
#
_symmetry.space_group_name_H-M   'P 1'
#
loop_
_entity.id
_entity.type
_entity.pdbx_description
1 polymer ?
#
loop_
_entity_poly.entity_id
_entity_poly.type
_entity_poly.pdbx_seq_one_letter_code
_entity_poly.pdbx_strand_id
1 'polypeptide(L)' 'MSVGQYGLAAFLEQFSLTINDLVDECGRPRDTLYTWFKNDRQLLLCVIRSRLSSDFVSITDDVNKKLTSTRT' A
#
# COMPACT_ATOMS: atom_id res chain seq x y z
N MET A 1 -15.53 -18.10 -5.25
CA MET A 1 -14.75 -16.84 -5.12
C MET A 1 -14.54 -16.25 -6.50
N SER A 2 -14.65 -14.92 -6.66
CA SER A 2 -14.68 -14.24 -7.97
C SER A 2 -13.27 -13.97 -8.53
N VAL A 3 -13.10 -14.05 -9.85
CA VAL A 3 -11.86 -13.78 -10.60
C VAL A 3 -11.26 -12.40 -10.28
N GLY A 4 -12.09 -11.42 -9.91
CA GLY A 4 -11.64 -10.08 -9.52
C GLY A 4 -10.80 -10.05 -8.22
N GLN A 5 -11.06 -10.97 -7.29
CA GLN A 5 -10.40 -10.97 -5.97
C GLN A 5 -8.95 -11.45 -6.04
N TYR A 6 -8.69 -12.53 -6.79
CA TYR A 6 -7.34 -13.05 -7.03
C TYR A 6 -6.52 -12.10 -7.91
N GLY A 7 -7.17 -11.42 -8.86
CA GLY A 7 -6.48 -10.48 -9.74
C GLY A 7 -5.93 -9.26 -8.99
N LEU A 8 -6.67 -8.69 -8.05
CA LEU A 8 -6.21 -7.52 -7.29
C LEU A 8 -5.04 -7.89 -6.38
N ALA A 9 -5.12 -9.01 -5.66
CA ALA A 9 -4.05 -9.45 -4.77
C ALA A 9 -2.73 -9.66 -5.55
N ALA A 10 -2.77 -10.40 -6.67
CA ALA A 10 -1.60 -10.62 -7.51
C ALA A 10 -1.08 -9.33 -8.19
N PHE A 11 -1.95 -8.35 -8.43
CA PHE A 11 -1.53 -7.03 -8.93
C PHE A 11 -0.76 -6.24 -7.87
N LEU A 12 -1.22 -6.27 -6.61
CA LEU A 12 -0.58 -5.53 -5.51
C LEU A 12 0.76 -6.14 -5.08
N GLU A 13 0.92 -7.46 -5.20
CA GLU A 13 2.19 -8.14 -4.91
C GLU A 13 3.37 -7.59 -5.73
N GLN A 14 3.13 -7.13 -6.96
CA GLN A 14 4.17 -6.52 -7.81
C GLN A 14 4.74 -5.21 -7.23
N PHE A 15 4.02 -4.60 -6.28
CA PHE A 15 4.42 -3.37 -5.59
C PHE A 15 4.81 -3.62 -4.13
N SER A 16 4.88 -4.89 -3.72
CA SER A 16 5.04 -5.30 -2.32
C SER A 16 3.96 -4.71 -1.41
N LEU A 17 2.73 -4.63 -1.91
CA LEU A 17 1.56 -4.13 -1.17
C LEU A 17 0.55 -5.25 -0.98
N THR A 18 -0.24 -5.11 0.08
CA THR A 18 -1.39 -5.94 0.40
C THR A 18 -2.67 -5.15 0.22
N ILE A 19 -3.80 -5.85 0.19
CA ILE A 19 -5.12 -5.18 0.17
C ILE A 19 -5.33 -4.36 1.44
N ASN A 20 -4.79 -4.78 2.59
CA ASN A 20 -4.90 -4.05 3.84
C ASN A 20 -4.19 -2.70 3.77
N ASP A 21 -3.00 -2.65 3.16
CA ASP A 21 -2.26 -1.38 3.00
C ASP A 21 -3.10 -0.35 2.25
N LEU A 22 -3.85 -0.79 1.23
CA LEU A 22 -4.78 0.07 0.50
C LEU A 22 -6.03 0.43 1.30
N VAL A 23 -6.55 -0.48 2.13
CA VAL A 23 -7.69 -0.18 3.02
C VAL A 23 -7.30 0.89 4.03
N ASP A 24 -6.11 0.77 4.63
CA ASP A 24 -5.60 1.69 5.63
C ASP A 24 -5.27 3.06 5.01
N GLU A 25 -4.64 3.08 3.83
CA GLU A 25 -4.28 4.31 3.13
C GLU A 25 -5.49 5.06 2.56
N CYS A 26 -6.44 4.35 1.95
CA CYS A 26 -7.58 4.97 1.26
C CYS A 26 -8.84 5.06 2.12
N GLY A 27 -8.87 4.44 3.30
CA GLY A 27 -10.03 4.42 4.19
C GLY A 27 -11.27 3.81 3.54
N ARG A 28 -11.09 2.90 2.58
CA ARG A 28 -12.18 2.26 1.84
C ARG A 28 -12.24 0.76 2.14
N PRO A 29 -13.44 0.17 2.21
CA PRO A 29 -13.58 -1.26 2.42
C PRO A 29 -13.07 -2.04 1.20
N ARG A 30 -12.65 -3.29 1.44
CA ARG A 30 -12.09 -4.17 0.41
C ARG A 30 -12.99 -4.33 -0.82
N ASP A 31 -14.31 -4.41 -0.62
CA ASP A 31 -15.28 -4.54 -1.70
C ASP A 31 -15.24 -3.35 -2.69
N THR A 32 -15.01 -2.14 -2.18
CA THR A 32 -14.81 -0.95 -3.02
C THR A 32 -13.53 -1.05 -3.83
N LEU A 33 -12.43 -1.52 -3.21
CA LEU A 33 -11.15 -1.72 -3.91
C LEU A 33 -11.25 -2.76 -5.04
N TYR A 34 -11.98 -3.86 -4.81
CA TYR A 34 -12.25 -4.85 -5.84
C TYR A 34 -13.12 -4.31 -6.97
N THR A 35 -14.02 -3.38 -6.68
CA THR A 35 -14.86 -2.72 -7.70
C THR A 35 -14.04 -1.77 -8.57
N TRP A 36 -13.08 -1.05 -7.97
CA TRP A 36 -12.17 -0.15 -8.69
C TRP A 36 -11.13 -0.89 -9.53
N PHE A 37 -10.77 -2.11 -9.12
CA PHE A 37 -9.82 -2.94 -9.85
C PHE A 37 -10.26 -3.15 -11.31
N LYS A 38 -9.39 -2.74 -12.24
CA LYS A 38 -9.53 -2.72 -13.72
C LYS A 38 -10.35 -1.58 -14.33
N ASN A 39 -11.13 -0.83 -13.55
CA ASN A 39 -12.06 0.17 -14.10
C ASN A 39 -11.87 1.59 -13.56
N ASP A 40 -11.04 1.78 -12.51
CA ASP A 40 -10.92 3.07 -11.86
C ASP A 40 -9.47 3.48 -11.59
N ARG A 41 -9.12 4.70 -12.03
CA ARG A 41 -7.82 5.35 -11.77
C ARG A 41 -7.57 5.57 -10.28
N GLN A 42 -8.62 5.63 -9.46
CA GLN A 42 -8.52 5.77 -8.01
C GLN A 42 -7.69 4.66 -7.37
N LEU A 43 -7.78 3.42 -7.89
CA LEU A 43 -6.97 2.32 -7.38
C LEU A 43 -5.47 2.57 -7.60
N LEU A 44 -5.09 3.09 -8.78
CA LEU A 44 -3.69 3.42 -9.06
C LEU A 44 -3.17 4.50 -8.12
N LEU A 45 -4.00 5.51 -7.80
CA LEU A 45 -3.65 6.54 -6.83
C LEU A 45 -3.49 5.94 -5.42
N CYS A 46 -4.33 5.00 -5.01
CA CYS A 46 -4.18 4.28 -3.75
C CYS A 46 -2.86 3.52 -3.68
N VAL A 47 -2.49 2.81 -4.76
CA VAL A 47 -1.21 2.09 -4.86
C VAL A 47 -0.02 3.04 -4.74
N ILE A 48 -0.02 4.15 -5.48
CA ILE A 48 1.07 5.13 -5.44
C ILE A 48 1.22 5.74 -4.04
N ARG A 49 0.11 6.13 -3.41
CA ARG A 49 0.14 6.71 -2.06
C ARG A 49 0.65 5.71 -1.03
N SER A 50 0.15 4.47 -1.06
CA SER A 50 0.57 3.41 -0.14
C SER A 50 2.07 3.15 -0.26
N ARG A 51 2.61 3.13 -1.49
CA ARG A 51 4.04 2.92 -1.72
C ARG A 51 4.88 4.07 -1.20
N LEU A 52 4.50 5.32 -1.49
CA LEU A 52 5.21 6.50 -0.99
C LEU A 52 5.18 6.55 0.54
N SER A 53 4.03 6.24 1.15
CA SER A 53 3.87 6.18 2.61
C SER A 53 4.83 5.16 3.23
N SER A 54 4.88 3.94 2.67
CA SER A 54 5.82 2.90 3.12
C SER A 54 7.28 3.33 2.99
N ASP A 55 7.65 3.99 1.90
CA ASP A 55 9.03 4.47 1.70
C ASP A 55 9.38 5.58 2.71
N PHE A 56 8.45 6.50 3.01
CA PHE A 56 8.65 7.54 4.03
C PHE A 56 8.81 6.97 5.44
N VAL A 57 8.03 5.94 5.80
CA VAL A 57 8.19 5.24 7.09
C VAL A 57 9.58 4.61 7.19
N SER A 58 10.02 3.90 6.14
CA SER A 58 11.36 3.31 6.13
C SER A 58 12.48 4.35 6.28
N ILE A 59 12.35 5.51 5.61
CA ILE A 59 13.30 6.61 5.75
C ILE A 59 13.32 7.15 7.19
N THR A 60 12.14 7.30 7.80
CA THR A 60 12.01 7.79 9.17
C THR A 60 12.67 6.86 10.17
N ASP A 61 12.47 5.55 10.01
CA ASP A 61 13.10 4.53 10.86
C ASP A 61 14.62 4.52 10.72
N ASP A 62 15.13 4.63 9.48
CA ASP A 62 16.58 4.73 9.23
C ASP A 62 17.20 5.96 9.87
N VAL A 63 16.53 7.12 9.78
CA VAL A 63 16.98 8.36 10.42
C VAL A 63 16.98 8.21 11.94
N ASN A 64 15.91 7.67 12.53
CA ASN A 64 15.81 7.43 13.97
C ASN A 64 16.94 6.52 14.47
N LYS A 65 17.19 5.41 13.76
CA LYS A 65 18.26 4.46 14.10
C LYS A 65 19.65 5.12 14.09
N LYS A 66 19.93 5.99 13.11
CA LYS A 66 21.19 6.74 13.06
C LYS A 66 21.33 7.71 14.22
N LEU A 67 20.27 8.43 14.55
CA LEU A 67 20.26 9.39 15.67
C LEU A 67 20.47 8.70 17.02
N THR A 68 19.88 7.51 17.23
CA THR A 68 20.06 6.75 18.47
C THR A 68 21.44 6.10 18.58
N SER A 69 21.99 5.60 17.48
CA SER A 69 23.32 4.98 17.45
C SER A 69 24.45 5.97 17.76
N THR A 70 24.29 7.23 17.35
CA THR A 70 25.29 8.29 17.57
C THR A 70 25.26 8.85 19.01
N ARG A 71 24.28 8.46 19.84
CA ARG A 71 24.11 8.92 21.23
C ARG A 71 24.66 7.95 22.29
N THR A 72 25.17 6.80 21.88
CA THR A 72 25.91 5.81 22.70
C THR A 72 27.39 5.91 22.45
#